data_AF-A0A925Z799-F1
#
_entry.id   AF-A0A925Z799-F1
#
_cell.length_a   1.000
_cell.length_b   1.000
_cell.length_c   1.000
_cell.angle_alpha   90.00
_cell.angle_beta   90.00
_cell.angle_gamma   90.00
#
_symmetry.space_group_name_H-M   'P 1'
#
loop_
_entity.id
_entity.type
_entity.pdbx_description
1 polymer ?
#
loop_
_entity_poly.entity_id
_entity_poly.type
_entity_poly.pdbx_seq_one_letter_code
_entity_poly.pdbx_strand_id
1 'polypeptide(L)'
;MPNIKLSYLYRDAGNYKSFGEAIFANPADIPLEEILPTLQSKMIDRQWFYAKDWGLRDLHFDHWNEELDHGFHEFESLEYCHDPSTSRLSLDSFIESVKRTNWIY
;
A
#
# COMPACT_ATOMS: atom_id res chain seq x y z
N MET A 1 21.57 4.27 -3.55
CA MET A 1 20.22 4.37 -4.12
C MET A 1 19.24 4.58 -2.98
N PRO A 2 18.29 5.52 -3.08
CA PRO A 2 17.23 5.62 -2.10
C PRO A 2 16.31 4.40 -2.18
N ASN A 3 15.82 3.95 -1.04
CA ASN A 3 14.73 2.98 -0.96
C ASN A 3 13.40 3.66 -1.30
N ILE A 4 12.35 2.87 -1.51
CA ILE A 4 11.01 3.38 -1.81
C ILE A 4 10.11 3.13 -0.62
N LYS A 5 9.45 4.18 -0.13
CA LYS A 5 8.47 4.12 0.94
C LYS A 5 7.07 4.31 0.38
N LEU A 6 6.20 3.35 0.68
CA LEU A 6 4.76 3.45 0.49
C LEU A 6 4.11 3.75 1.84
N SER A 7 3.48 4.92 1.97
CA SER A 7 2.68 5.31 3.14
C SER A 7 1.20 5.08 2.84
N TYR A 8 0.47 4.53 3.80
CA TYR A 8 -0.95 4.22 3.67
C TYR A 8 -1.62 4.17 5.05
N LEU A 9 -2.94 4.21 5.05
CA LEU A 9 -3.71 4.18 6.29
C LEU A 9 -4.97 3.34 6.17
N TYR A 10 -5.43 2.83 7.30
CA TYR A 10 -6.82 2.45 7.48
C TYR A 10 -7.58 3.62 8.11
N ARG A 11 -8.80 3.88 7.64
CA ARG A 11 -9.73 4.83 8.23
C ARG A 11 -11.12 4.22 8.28
N ASP A 12 -11.75 4.20 9.45
CA ASP A 12 -13.14 3.75 9.59
C ASP A 12 -14.16 4.87 9.24
N ALA A 13 -15.45 4.54 9.19
CA ALA A 13 -16.50 5.53 8.97
C ALA A 13 -16.67 6.52 10.14
N GLY A 14 -16.08 6.24 11.30
CA GLY A 14 -15.97 7.14 12.45
C GLY A 14 -14.81 8.14 12.34
N ASN A 15 -14.00 8.06 11.27
CA ASN A 15 -12.81 8.86 11.00
C ASN A 15 -11.63 8.60 11.98
N TYR A 16 -11.59 7.46 12.65
CA TYR A 16 -10.38 6.98 13.34
C TYR A 16 -9.39 6.44 12.31
N LYS A 17 -8.09 6.68 12.53
CA LYS A 17 -7.03 6.34 11.58
C LYS A 17 -5.94 5.48 12.20
N SER A 18 -5.47 4.51 11.44
CA SER A 18 -4.28 3.70 11.73
C SER A 18 -3.31 3.81 10.56
N PHE A 19 -2.08 4.25 10.83
CA PHE A 19 -1.08 4.54 9.81
C PHE A 19 -0.08 3.39 9.66
N GLY A 20 0.41 3.19 8.44
CA GLY A 20 1.41 2.20 8.13
C GLY A 20 2.31 2.65 6.98
N GLU A 21 3.48 2.03 6.94
CA GLU A 21 4.43 2.23 5.87
C GLU A 21 5.08 0.90 5.50
N ALA A 22 5.44 0.76 4.23
CA ALA A 22 6.27 -0.31 3.74
C ALA A 22 7.46 0.28 2.98
N ILE A 23 8.67 -0.03 3.44
CA ILE A 23 9.92 0.42 2.82
C ILE A 23 10.53 -0.75 2.05
N PHE A 24 10.73 -0.56 0.75
CA PHE A 24 11.29 -1.54 -0.17
C PHE A 24 12.70 -1.13 -0.59
N ALA A 25 13.63 -2.09 -0.55
CA ALA A 25 14.93 -1.90 -1.18
C ALA A 25 14.79 -1.65 -2.68
N ASN A 26 15.49 -0.64 -3.20
CA ASN A 26 15.49 -0.29 -4.64
C ASN A 26 16.91 -0.36 -5.24
N PRO A 27 17.53 -1.56 -5.31
CA PRO A 27 18.88 -1.70 -5.85
C PRO A 27 18.96 -1.46 -7.37
N ALA A 28 17.83 -1.59 -8.09
CA ALA A 28 17.74 -1.42 -9.53
C ALA A 28 17.46 0.04 -9.96
N ASP A 29 17.37 0.97 -9.01
CA ASP A 29 17.03 2.37 -9.27
C ASP A 29 15.74 2.58 -10.06
N ILE A 30 14.71 1.77 -9.77
CA ILE A 30 13.42 1.92 -10.43
C ILE A 30 12.82 3.25 -9.99
N PRO A 31 12.44 4.13 -10.93
CA PRO A 31 11.96 5.44 -10.57
C PRO A 31 10.48 5.41 -10.19
N LEU A 32 10.05 6.36 -9.34
CA LEU A 32 8.67 6.40 -8.83
C LEU A 32 7.63 6.53 -9.95
N GLU A 33 7.96 7.24 -11.03
CA GLU A 33 7.11 7.38 -12.21
C GLU A 33 6.81 6.07 -12.95
N GLU A 34 7.62 5.03 -12.76
CA GLU A 34 7.33 3.69 -13.30
C GLU A 34 6.39 2.87 -12.39
N ILE A 35 6.39 3.17 -11.09
CA ILE A 35 5.67 2.39 -10.08
C ILE A 35 4.28 2.98 -9.84
N LEU A 36 4.19 4.29 -9.62
CA LEU A 36 2.97 4.97 -9.19
C LEU A 36 1.79 4.75 -10.17
N PRO A 37 1.95 4.83 -11.51
CA PRO A 37 0.85 4.56 -12.43
C PRO A 37 0.32 3.13 -12.31
N THR A 38 1.20 2.16 -12.06
CA THR A 38 0.80 0.76 -11.85
C THR A 38 -0.05 0.63 -10.60
N LEU A 39 0.38 1.23 -9.48
CA LEU A 39 -0.38 1.21 -8.22
C LEU A 39 -1.76 1.86 -8.40
N GLN A 40 -1.80 3.07 -8.96
CA GLN A 40 -3.04 3.82 -9.17
C GLN A 40 -4.02 3.09 -10.09
N SER A 41 -3.53 2.38 -11.11
CA SER A 41 -4.39 1.58 -12.01
C SER A 41 -5.08 0.41 -11.33
N LYS A 42 -4.59 0.01 -10.15
CA LYS A 42 -5.09 -1.13 -9.35
C LYS A 42 -5.81 -0.68 -8.08
N MET A 43 -5.94 0.62 -7.85
CA MET A 43 -6.74 1.19 -6.77
C MET A 43 -8.18 1.47 -7.23
N ILE A 44 -9.12 1.34 -6.31
CA ILE A 44 -10.49 1.85 -6.43
C ILE A 44 -10.40 3.37 -6.38
N ASP A 45 -10.94 4.03 -7.41
CA ASP A 45 -10.90 5.49 -7.59
C ASP A 45 -9.52 6.13 -7.38
N ARG A 46 -8.44 5.38 -7.68
CA ARG A 46 -7.04 5.82 -7.51
C ARG A 46 -6.63 6.17 -6.07
N GLN A 47 -7.45 5.81 -5.09
CA GLN A 47 -7.23 6.17 -3.68
C GLN A 47 -7.25 4.94 -2.77
N TRP A 48 -8.09 3.95 -3.03
CA TRP A 48 -8.33 2.84 -2.11
C TRP A 48 -7.85 1.51 -2.68
N PHE A 49 -7.38 0.62 -1.81
CA PHE A 49 -6.90 -0.72 -2.18
C PHE A 49 -7.05 -1.66 -0.99
N TYR A 50 -6.96 -2.98 -1.19
CA TYR A 50 -6.93 -3.91 -0.05
C TYR A 50 -5.48 -4.29 0.24
N ALA A 51 -4.97 -3.91 1.42
CA ALA A 51 -3.57 -4.13 1.78
C ALA A 51 -3.14 -5.60 1.69
N LYS A 52 -4.04 -6.52 2.07
CA LYS A 52 -3.78 -7.96 2.03
C LYS A 52 -3.44 -8.47 0.62
N ASP A 53 -4.12 -7.98 -0.41
CA ASP A 53 -3.92 -8.43 -1.78
C ASP A 53 -2.60 -7.92 -2.37
N TRP A 54 -2.09 -6.82 -1.81
CA TRP A 54 -0.79 -6.25 -2.13
C TRP A 54 0.34 -6.81 -1.24
N GLY A 55 0.03 -7.78 -0.36
CA GLY A 55 0.99 -8.36 0.57
C GLY A 55 1.48 -7.38 1.65
N LEU A 56 0.72 -6.31 1.91
CA LEU A 56 1.02 -5.30 2.92
C LEU A 56 0.41 -5.67 4.27
N ARG A 57 0.92 -5.03 5.34
CA ARG A 57 0.38 -5.21 6.68
C ARG A 57 -1.05 -4.68 6.74
N ASP A 58 -1.94 -5.45 7.34
CA ASP A 58 -3.28 -4.97 7.64
C ASP A 58 -3.26 -3.96 8.81
N LEU A 59 -3.94 -2.83 8.63
CA LEU A 59 -4.02 -1.71 9.58
C LEU A 59 -5.38 -1.58 10.27
N HIS A 60 -6.34 -2.49 10.01
CA HIS A 60 -7.60 -2.53 10.76
C HIS A 60 -7.34 -2.60 12.28
N PHE A 61 -8.26 -2.04 13.06
CA PHE A 61 -8.19 -2.10 14.52
C PHE A 61 -8.48 -3.52 15.04
N ASP A 62 -8.11 -3.79 16.29
CA ASP A 62 -8.24 -5.13 16.90
C ASP A 62 -9.69 -5.63 16.99
N HIS A 63 -10.67 -4.73 17.01
CA HIS A 63 -12.09 -5.04 17.08
C HIS A 63 -12.81 -4.55 15.84
N TRP A 64 -13.44 -5.49 15.12
CA TRP A 64 -14.26 -5.19 13.96
C TRP A 64 -15.65 -4.68 14.37
N ASN A 65 -16.07 -3.57 13.78
CA ASN A 65 -17.39 -2.97 13.89
C ASN A 65 -18.07 -2.95 12.51
N GLU A 66 -19.12 -3.76 12.34
CA GLU A 66 -19.83 -3.91 11.06
C GLU A 66 -20.48 -2.61 10.53
N GLU A 67 -20.73 -1.62 11.39
CA GLU A 67 -21.31 -0.33 10.99
C GLU A 67 -20.25 0.67 10.49
N LEU A 68 -19.00 0.52 10.93
CA LEU A 68 -17.94 1.50 10.68
C LEU A 68 -16.82 0.97 9.78
N ASP A 69 -16.55 -0.34 9.86
CA ASP A 69 -15.38 -0.92 9.23
C ASP A 69 -15.63 -1.43 7.81
N HIS A 70 -14.61 -1.32 6.97
CA HIS A 70 -14.62 -1.75 5.58
C HIS A 70 -13.25 -2.31 5.19
N GLY A 71 -13.19 -3.19 4.20
CA GLY A 71 -11.95 -3.95 3.92
C GLY A 71 -10.79 -3.18 3.27
N PHE A 72 -11.00 -1.93 2.83
CA PHE A 72 -9.99 -1.18 2.08
C PHE A 72 -9.15 -0.23 2.95
N HIS A 73 -7.93 0.00 2.47
CA HIS A 73 -6.96 0.96 2.95
C HIS A 73 -6.87 2.13 1.96
N GLU A 74 -6.37 3.24 2.45
CA GLU A 74 -6.20 4.49 1.71
C GLU A 74 -4.72 4.74 1.42
N PHE A 75 -4.41 5.00 0.15
CA PHE A 75 -3.09 5.43 -0.28
C PHE A 75 -2.81 6.84 0.21
N GLU A 76 -1.63 7.04 0.81
CA GLU A 76 -1.20 8.36 1.28
C GLU A 76 -0.07 8.92 0.40
N SER A 77 1.05 8.19 0.27
CA SER A 77 2.16 8.65 -0.58
C SER A 77 3.09 7.52 -1.05
N LEU A 78 3.84 7.80 -2.11
CA LEU A 78 4.96 6.98 -2.58
C LEU A 78 6.17 7.89 -2.77
N GLU A 79 7.24 7.63 -2.04
CA GLU A 79 8.39 8.53 -1.92
C GLU A 79 9.72 7.78 -1.89
N TYR A 80 10.79 8.46 -2.27
CA TYR A 80 12.15 8.01 -1.98
C TYR A 80 12.47 8.21 -0.49
N CYS A 81 13.22 7.28 0.10
CA CYS A 81 13.70 7.39 1.47
C CYS A 81 15.10 6.78 1.64
N HIS A 82 15.73 7.07 2.78
CA HIS A 82 17.04 6.49 3.14
C HIS A 82 16.95 5.51 4.31
N ASP A 83 15.74 5.26 4.80
CA ASP A 83 15.48 4.31 5.88
C ASP A 83 15.72 2.86 5.43
N PRO A 84 16.10 1.95 6.33
CA PRO A 84 16.26 0.54 6.00
C PRO A 84 14.96 -0.09 5.48
N SER A 85 15.09 -1.05 4.55
CA SER A 85 13.95 -1.83 4.06
C SER A 85 13.24 -2.54 5.22
N THR A 86 11.95 -2.29 5.38
CA THR A 86 11.08 -2.95 6.36
C THR A 86 10.25 -4.07 5.73
N SER A 87 10.08 -4.03 4.40
CA SER A 87 9.33 -5.04 3.67
C SER A 87 10.09 -6.36 3.56
N ARG A 88 9.36 -7.47 3.73
CA ARG A 88 9.84 -8.82 3.45
C ARG A 88 9.78 -9.16 1.95
N LEU A 89 8.99 -8.42 1.18
CA LEU A 89 8.88 -8.56 -0.27
C LEU A 89 9.95 -7.71 -0.95
N SER A 90 10.53 -8.22 -2.04
CA SER A 90 11.27 -7.34 -2.95
C SER A 90 10.32 -6.37 -3.64
N LEU A 91 10.85 -5.23 -4.10
CA LEU A 91 10.09 -4.24 -4.85
C LEU A 91 9.41 -4.87 -6.08
N ASP A 92 10.13 -5.71 -6.83
CA ASP A 92 9.57 -6.40 -8.01
C ASP A 92 8.42 -7.35 -7.64
N SER A 93 8.58 -8.12 -6.55
CA SER A 93 7.55 -9.06 -6.09
C SER A 93 6.29 -8.32 -5.63
N PHE A 94 6.49 -7.16 -4.99
CA PHE A 94 5.40 -6.28 -4.61
C PHE A 94 4.65 -5.74 -5.84
N ILE A 95 5.36 -5.15 -6.80
CA ILE A 95 4.75 -4.64 -8.04
C ILE A 95 3.98 -5.76 -8.78
N GLU A 96 4.52 -6.97 -8.81
CA GLU A 96 3.87 -8.13 -9.41
C GLU A 96 2.59 -8.55 -8.66
N SER A 97 2.57 -8.54 -7.32
CA SER A 97 1.35 -8.78 -6.55
C SER A 97 0.26 -7.75 -6.85
N VAL A 98 0.62 -6.47 -6.96
CA VAL A 98 -0.31 -5.40 -7.31
C VAL A 98 -0.88 -5.63 -8.71
N LYS A 99 -0.05 -5.97 -9.70
CA LYS A 99 -0.49 -6.25 -11.08
C LYS A 99 -1.49 -7.41 -11.18
N ARG A 100 -1.35 -8.43 -10.32
CA ARG A 100 -2.24 -9.60 -10.28
C ARG A 100 -3.57 -9.33 -9.59
N THR A 101 -3.68 -8.23 -8.86
CA THR A 101 -4.91 -7.86 -8.19
C THR A 101 -5.96 -7.49 -9.23
N ASN A 102 -7.10 -8.18 -9.20
CA ASN A 102 -8.25 -7.93 -10.07
C ASN A 102 -9.48 -7.75 -9.17
N TRP A 103 -10.03 -6.55 -9.13
CA TRP A 103 -11.32 -6.29 -8.52
C TRP A 103 -12.41 -6.54 -9.56
N ILE A 104 -13.35 -7.42 -9.25
CA ILE A 104 -14.56 -7.60 -10.05
C ILE A 104 -15.59 -6.61 -9.47
N TYR A 105 -16.06 -5.69 -10.31
CA TYR A 105 -17.19 -4.80 -9.99
C TYR A 105 -18.50 -5.57 -9.99
#